data_AF-A0A6P8D2B1-F1
#
_entry.id   AF-A0A6P8D2B1-F1
#
_cell.length_a   1.000
_cell.length_b   1.000
_cell.length_c   1.000
_cell.angle_alpha   90.00
_cell.angle_beta   90.00
_cell.angle_gamma   90.00
#
_symmetry.space_group_name_H-M   'P 1'
#
loop_
_entity.id
_entity.type
_entity.pdbx_description
1 polymer ?
#
loop_
_entity_poly.entity_id
_entity_poly.type
_entity_poly.pdbx_seq_one_letter_code
_entity_poly.pdbx_strand_id
1 'polypeptide(L)'
;MLKMQAQCLSITDSRSLCNHLVPVPLNLRFFCKLSSPASVATSSQPKPFCKGRWPNKFGISYNQRKRNSISLHLSAAAAVPPPAPPTTELDDEGKGPNPKRLWRRFWKVAAPYWWSDDRVQARLQLAAVFALTLGTTGISVGFSFLGRDFYNALANKDADQFAKQLLYYLGGFAGGIPFFVLRDYARETLSLRWRSWMTSYYMERYLKNRTFYKIQSQSIIDNPDQRIVDDLSSFTGTALSFSLTLFNAAVDLISFSNILYGIYPPLFVVLLVYSIGGTAISVFLGKDLVTLNFLQEKKEADFRYGLVRLRENAESIAFYGGEENELQLLLQRFNSAFENLTQLLISSRNLEFFTNGYRYLIQILPAAVVAPMYFSGKIEFGVINQSVSAFNHILGDFSLIVYQFQAISAFSAVIDRLGEFEDILDSSSKSPSESSEEISLVYSRMNDSPTLEPNGTVLKKKSQKLLDIENLTLQTPTSKATLITDLSLQVNCHEHLLVTGPSGSGKTSLLRALAGLWNTGRGKIQFYIDDVGVAQSSSELEETSMKFSKEVFFLPQRPYMNLGTLSRQLLYPSWAEDVAPALNNLEPPGSPVRADQSSGNNIHKHRPPEDPL
;
A
#
# COMPACT_ATOMS: atom_id res chain seq x y z
N MET A 1 13.64 43.17 -9.14
CA MET A 1 13.53 42.94 -10.59
C MET A 1 13.36 41.44 -10.83
N LEU A 2 12.12 41.02 -11.11
CA LEU A 2 11.65 39.88 -11.93
C LEU A 2 10.42 39.19 -11.32
N LYS A 3 9.28 39.77 -11.70
CA LYS A 3 7.93 39.25 -11.98
C LYS A 3 7.41 38.04 -11.17
N MET A 4 6.51 38.35 -10.23
CA MET A 4 5.32 37.55 -9.96
C MET A 4 4.36 37.61 -11.16
N GLN A 5 3.82 36.46 -11.56
CA GLN A 5 2.59 36.39 -12.34
C GLN A 5 1.61 35.46 -11.61
N ALA A 6 0.50 36.05 -11.17
CA ALA A 6 -0.65 35.34 -10.66
C ALA A 6 -1.46 34.80 -11.84
N GLN A 7 -1.94 33.56 -11.73
CA GLN A 7 -3.00 33.03 -12.58
C GLN A 7 -4.05 32.37 -11.69
N CYS A 8 -5.18 33.06 -11.54
CA CYS A 8 -6.44 32.45 -11.12
C CYS A 8 -6.86 31.44 -12.20
N LEU A 9 -7.18 30.21 -11.78
CA LEU A 9 -7.93 29.26 -12.60
C LEU A 9 -9.08 28.68 -11.76
N SER A 10 -10.24 28.74 -12.39
CA SER A 10 -11.58 28.38 -11.94
C SER A 10 -11.66 26.94 -11.42
N ILE A 11 -12.31 26.77 -10.25
CA ILE A 11 -12.67 25.47 -9.68
C ILE A 11 -13.99 25.02 -10.31
N THR A 12 -13.91 24.09 -11.25
CA THR A 12 -15.03 23.23 -11.69
C THR A 12 -14.44 21.88 -12.09
N ASP A 13 -14.26 21.00 -11.10
CA ASP A 13 -14.67 19.58 -11.16
C ASP A 13 -14.13 18.86 -9.93
N SER A 14 -15.05 18.36 -9.09
CA SER A 14 -14.72 17.62 -7.86
C SER A 14 -14.95 16.13 -8.08
N ARG A 15 -13.98 15.45 -8.71
CA ARG A 15 -13.79 14.00 -8.59
C ARG A 15 -12.29 13.70 -8.62
N SER A 16 -11.85 12.87 -7.67
CA SER A 16 -10.48 12.39 -7.43
C SER A 16 -9.44 13.42 -6.97
N LEU A 17 -9.38 13.67 -5.66
CA LEU A 17 -8.15 14.04 -4.94
C LEU A 17 -8.43 14.01 -3.42
N CYS A 18 -8.51 12.81 -2.87
CA CYS A 18 -8.42 12.58 -1.43
C CYS A 18 -7.89 11.16 -1.22
N ASN A 19 -6.57 11.01 -1.33
CA ASN A 19 -5.77 9.95 -0.71
C ASN A 19 -4.29 10.24 -0.99
N HIS A 20 -3.75 11.27 -0.34
CA HIS A 20 -2.32 11.42 -0.11
C HIS A 20 -2.11 12.33 1.10
N LEU A 21 -2.30 11.77 2.29
CA LEU A 21 -1.72 12.30 3.51
C LEU A 21 -0.49 11.43 3.81
N VAL A 22 0.65 11.87 3.30
CA VAL A 22 1.97 11.49 3.83
C VAL A 22 2.04 12.02 5.27
N PRO A 23 2.51 11.25 6.27
CA PRO A 23 2.73 11.81 7.59
C PRO A 23 3.92 12.76 7.52
N VAL A 24 3.64 14.05 7.42
CA VAL A 24 4.65 15.10 7.64
C VAL A 24 4.92 15.12 9.15
N PRO A 25 6.18 15.01 9.62
CA PRO A 25 6.48 15.19 11.03
C PRO A 25 6.15 16.65 11.41
N LEU A 26 5.24 16.82 12.37
CA LEU A 26 4.87 18.12 12.94
C LEU A 26 6.10 18.77 13.58
N ASN A 27 6.77 19.65 12.84
CA ASN A 27 7.71 20.64 13.40
C ASN A 27 7.01 22.00 13.42
N LEU A 28 6.19 22.25 14.45
CA LEU A 28 5.69 23.59 14.74
C LEU A 28 6.78 24.41 15.44
N ARG A 29 7.55 25.18 14.66
CA ARG A 29 8.31 26.33 15.17
C ARG A 29 7.49 27.61 14.96
N PHE A 30 6.86 28.09 16.02
CA PHE A 30 6.39 29.47 16.10
C PHE A 30 7.61 30.40 16.22
N PHE A 31 7.93 31.16 15.16
CA PHE A 31 8.86 32.27 15.25
C PHE A 31 8.07 33.57 15.37
N CYS A 32 8.03 34.11 16.58
CA CYS A 32 7.69 35.49 16.87
C CYS A 32 8.81 36.38 16.28
N LYS A 33 8.49 37.24 15.31
CA LYS A 33 9.44 38.24 14.81
C LYS A 33 8.99 39.62 15.28
N LEU A 34 9.63 40.09 16.35
CA LEU A 34 9.71 41.52 16.66
C LEU A 34 10.38 42.24 15.49
N SER A 35 9.74 43.29 14.99
CA SER A 35 10.44 44.39 14.31
C SER A 35 9.61 45.66 14.41
N SER A 36 10.11 46.60 15.21
CA SER A 36 9.95 48.04 14.99
C SER A 36 11.37 48.62 14.95
N PRO A 37 11.63 49.69 14.18
CA PRO A 37 11.33 51.02 14.71
C PRO A 37 10.84 52.08 13.69
N ALA A 38 10.07 53.02 14.25
CA ALA A 38 10.05 54.48 14.04
C ALA A 38 9.76 55.09 12.65
N SER A 39 8.67 55.86 12.53
CA SER A 39 8.71 57.35 12.61
C SER A 39 7.33 58.03 12.42
N VAL A 40 6.99 58.88 13.41
CA VAL A 40 6.41 60.24 13.36
C VAL A 40 5.19 60.55 12.47
N ALA A 41 4.04 60.90 13.10
CA ALA A 41 3.41 62.25 13.01
C ALA A 41 2.00 62.33 13.67
N THR A 42 1.93 63.16 14.73
CA THR A 42 0.88 64.13 15.15
C THR A 42 -0.62 63.82 15.32
N SER A 43 -1.03 64.00 16.59
CA SER A 43 -2.19 64.75 17.13
C SER A 43 -3.64 64.29 16.91
N SER A 44 -4.30 63.87 17.98
CA SER A 44 -5.32 64.65 18.73
C SER A 44 -6.02 63.78 19.80
N GLN A 45 -6.28 64.38 20.97
CA GLN A 45 -7.01 63.84 22.14
C GLN A 45 -8.42 64.49 22.18
N PRO A 46 -9.34 64.19 23.15
CA PRO A 46 -9.73 62.93 23.82
C PRO A 46 -11.27 62.77 24.04
N LYS A 47 -11.72 61.62 24.63
CA LYS A 47 -12.77 61.40 25.68
C LYS A 47 -13.77 60.20 25.46
N PRO A 48 -14.39 59.65 26.54
CA PRO A 48 -14.52 58.19 26.82
C PRO A 48 -15.98 57.65 26.91
N PHE A 49 -16.12 56.42 27.46
CA PHE A 49 -17.31 55.57 27.78
C PHE A 49 -17.39 54.33 26.84
N CYS A 50 -17.63 53.07 27.26
CA CYS A 50 -18.47 52.56 28.35
C CYS A 50 -18.06 51.13 28.80
N LYS A 51 -18.49 50.73 30.00
CA LYS A 51 -18.30 49.41 30.69
C LYS A 51 -19.22 48.31 30.17
N GLY A 52 -18.81 47.04 30.33
CA GLY A 52 -19.67 45.84 30.43
C GLY A 52 -18.89 44.56 30.10
N ARG A 53 -18.29 43.82 31.04
CA ARG A 53 -18.82 42.84 32.01
C ARG A 53 -19.58 41.66 31.36
N TRP A 54 -18.89 40.53 31.28
CA TRP A 54 -19.37 39.18 30.93
C TRP A 54 -20.32 38.61 32.00
N PRO A 55 -21.29 37.75 31.63
CA PRO A 55 -21.86 36.80 32.57
C PRO A 55 -21.56 35.34 32.20
N ASN A 56 -21.00 34.63 33.19
CA ASN A 56 -21.12 33.19 33.36
C ASN A 56 -22.54 32.83 33.84
N LYS A 57 -23.09 31.73 33.30
CA LYS A 57 -23.95 30.70 33.95
C LYS A 57 -24.96 30.18 32.93
N PHE A 58 -25.05 28.86 32.77
CA PHE A 58 -26.31 28.12 32.85
C PHE A 58 -26.01 26.62 33.03
N GLY A 59 -26.22 26.15 34.26
CA GLY A 59 -26.56 24.75 34.52
C GLY A 59 -28.08 24.67 34.70
N ILE A 60 -28.72 23.68 34.08
CA ILE A 60 -30.15 23.39 34.31
C ILE A 60 -30.33 21.88 34.47
N SER A 61 -30.86 21.53 35.64
CA SER A 61 -31.40 20.23 36.06
C SER A 61 -32.69 19.92 35.28
N TYR A 62 -32.92 18.66 34.90
CA TYR A 62 -34.20 18.23 34.33
C TYR A 62 -34.94 17.26 35.26
N ASN A 63 -36.15 17.68 35.62
CA ASN A 63 -37.15 16.96 36.40
C ASN A 63 -37.86 15.93 35.51
N GLN A 64 -37.95 14.68 35.97
CA GLN A 64 -38.80 13.65 35.36
C GLN A 64 -40.29 13.98 35.57
N ARG A 65 -41.05 14.09 34.48
CA ARG A 65 -42.51 13.96 34.49
C ARG A 65 -42.90 12.75 33.66
N LYS A 66 -43.38 11.71 34.34
CA LYS A 66 -44.12 10.58 33.75
C LYS A 66 -45.38 11.11 33.06
N ARG A 67 -45.49 10.88 31.75
CA ARG A 67 -46.78 10.84 31.04
C ARG A 67 -46.93 9.45 30.43
N ASN A 68 -47.97 8.75 30.87
CA ASN A 68 -48.44 7.52 30.24
C ASN A 68 -49.14 7.88 28.94
N SER A 69 -48.63 7.38 27.82
CA SER A 69 -49.38 7.32 26.55
C SER A 69 -49.28 5.90 26.01
N ILE A 70 -50.46 5.27 25.87
CA ILE A 70 -50.68 3.93 25.35
C ILE A 70 -50.26 3.91 23.87
N SER A 71 -49.26 3.10 23.52
CA SER A 71 -48.83 2.87 22.14
C SER A 71 -49.51 1.63 21.57
N LEU A 72 -50.30 1.81 20.51
CA LEU A 72 -50.78 0.75 19.63
C LEU A 72 -49.59 0.11 18.90
N HIS A 73 -49.39 -1.19 19.09
CA HIS A 73 -48.43 -1.99 18.34
C HIS A 73 -48.93 -2.19 16.90
N LEU A 74 -48.28 -1.55 15.92
CA LEU A 74 -48.19 -2.07 14.56
C LEU A 74 -46.78 -2.63 14.36
N SER A 75 -46.71 -3.94 14.18
CA SER A 75 -45.48 -4.69 13.92
C SER A 75 -45.09 -4.52 12.46
N ALA A 76 -44.23 -3.54 12.14
CA ALA A 76 -43.53 -3.49 10.86
C ALA A 76 -42.24 -4.32 10.97
N ALA A 77 -42.07 -5.28 10.06
CA ALA A 77 -40.92 -6.16 9.99
C ALA A 77 -39.63 -5.34 9.81
N ALA A 78 -38.77 -5.35 10.85
CA ALA A 78 -37.45 -4.76 10.79
C ALA A 78 -36.61 -5.53 9.76
N ALA A 79 -36.05 -4.82 8.78
CA ALA A 79 -35.02 -5.35 7.91
C ALA A 79 -33.81 -5.76 8.78
N VAL A 80 -33.45 -7.04 8.71
CA VAL A 80 -32.28 -7.60 9.36
C VAL A 80 -31.04 -6.85 8.84
N PRO A 81 -30.22 -6.21 9.70
CA PRO A 81 -28.96 -5.62 9.25
C PRO A 81 -28.08 -6.73 8.66
N PRO A 82 -27.26 -6.44 7.64
CA PRO A 82 -26.32 -7.42 7.13
C PRO A 82 -25.47 -7.97 8.30
N PRO A 83 -25.18 -9.28 8.34
CA PRO A 83 -24.34 -9.83 9.38
C PRO A 83 -23.04 -9.03 9.41
N ALA A 84 -22.61 -8.63 10.62
CA ALA A 84 -21.26 -8.14 10.82
C ALA A 84 -20.29 -9.12 10.12
N PRO A 85 -19.18 -8.62 9.53
CA PRO A 85 -18.16 -9.51 9.00
C PRO A 85 -17.85 -10.54 10.08
N PRO A 86 -17.67 -11.84 9.73
CA PRO A 86 -17.34 -12.84 10.71
C PRO A 86 -16.17 -12.30 11.51
N THR A 87 -16.40 -12.04 12.80
CA THR A 87 -15.32 -11.95 13.76
C THR A 87 -14.65 -13.30 13.65
N THR A 88 -13.57 -13.36 12.86
CA THR A 88 -12.59 -14.41 13.00
C THR A 88 -12.36 -14.50 14.48
N GLU A 89 -12.76 -15.62 15.07
CA GLU A 89 -12.40 -15.97 16.44
C GLU A 89 -10.90 -15.70 16.53
N LEU A 90 -10.56 -14.67 17.30
CA LEU A 90 -9.19 -14.33 17.64
C LEU A 90 -8.71 -15.37 18.65
N ASP A 91 -8.66 -16.63 18.22
CA ASP A 91 -7.90 -17.68 18.88
C ASP A 91 -6.42 -17.50 18.49
N ASP A 92 -5.85 -16.39 18.96
CA ASP A 92 -4.43 -16.24 19.28
C ASP A 92 -4.26 -14.93 20.05
N GLU A 93 -4.83 -14.86 21.26
CA GLU A 93 -4.39 -13.89 22.26
C GLU A 93 -2.88 -14.09 22.53
N GLY A 94 -2.08 -13.06 22.23
CA GLY A 94 -0.84 -12.80 22.96
C GLY A 94 0.49 -13.30 22.37
N LYS A 95 0.52 -13.95 21.20
CA LYS A 95 1.80 -14.20 20.50
C LYS A 95 1.98 -13.20 19.37
N GLY A 96 2.90 -12.25 19.57
CA GLY A 96 3.41 -11.42 18.47
C GLY A 96 3.82 -12.29 17.26
N PRO A 97 3.83 -11.72 16.05
CA PRO A 97 3.94 -12.48 14.81
C PRO A 97 5.19 -13.37 14.85
N ASN A 98 5.01 -14.67 14.57
CA ASN A 98 6.09 -15.65 14.68
C ASN A 98 7.22 -15.27 13.69
N PRO A 99 8.43 -14.94 14.18
CA PRO A 99 9.49 -14.38 13.33
C PRO A 99 9.93 -15.35 12.23
N LYS A 100 9.84 -16.66 12.48
CA LYS A 100 10.14 -17.68 11.45
C LYS A 100 9.12 -17.67 10.31
N ARG A 101 7.84 -17.49 10.64
CA ARG A 101 6.76 -17.39 9.64
C ARG A 101 6.90 -16.11 8.81
N LEU A 102 7.16 -14.99 9.46
CA LEU A 102 7.42 -13.71 8.79
C LEU A 102 8.59 -13.79 7.83
N TRP A 103 9.73 -14.34 8.27
CA TRP A 103 10.89 -14.51 7.42
C TRP A 103 10.61 -15.37 6.18
N ARG A 104 9.88 -16.48 6.36
CA ARG A 104 9.45 -17.34 5.25
C ARG A 104 8.57 -16.59 4.26
N ARG A 105 7.58 -15.83 4.75
CA ARG A 105 6.66 -15.04 3.92
C ARG A 105 7.38 -13.90 3.19
N PHE A 106 8.27 -13.18 3.88
CA PHE A 106 9.11 -12.15 3.28
C PHE A 106 9.91 -12.72 2.11
N TRP A 107 10.58 -13.86 2.31
CA TRP A 107 11.37 -14.48 1.24
C TRP A 107 10.50 -14.98 0.09
N LYS A 108 9.33 -15.55 0.38
CA LYS A 108 8.37 -16.01 -0.64
C LYS A 108 7.92 -14.86 -1.56
N VAL A 109 7.63 -13.69 -0.98
CA VAL A 109 7.19 -12.51 -1.72
C VAL A 109 8.36 -11.81 -2.43
N ALA A 110 9.55 -11.74 -1.82
CA ALA A 110 10.69 -11.03 -2.38
C ALA A 110 11.43 -11.80 -3.47
N ALA A 111 11.59 -13.12 -3.33
CA ALA A 111 12.43 -13.93 -4.20
C ALA A 111 12.08 -13.82 -5.70
N PRO A 112 10.81 -13.86 -6.14
CA PRO A 112 10.48 -13.88 -7.58
C PRO A 112 11.16 -12.76 -8.40
N TYR A 113 11.27 -11.55 -7.85
CA TYR A 113 11.94 -10.43 -8.53
C TYR A 113 13.43 -10.69 -8.76
N TRP A 114 14.15 -11.18 -7.74
CA TRP A 114 15.60 -11.37 -7.77
C TRP A 114 16.05 -12.55 -8.63
N TRP A 115 15.11 -13.40 -9.06
CA TRP A 115 15.33 -14.52 -9.98
C TRP A 115 14.68 -14.35 -11.36
N SER A 116 13.95 -13.26 -11.58
CA SER A 116 13.32 -12.93 -12.87
C SER A 116 14.33 -12.63 -13.98
N ASP A 117 13.85 -12.41 -15.20
CA ASP A 117 14.68 -11.98 -16.34
C ASP A 117 15.45 -10.68 -16.06
N ASP A 118 14.91 -9.83 -15.18
CA ASP A 118 15.51 -8.58 -14.73
C ASP A 118 16.61 -8.73 -13.66
N ARG A 119 16.95 -9.98 -13.28
CA ARG A 119 17.86 -10.29 -12.16
C ARG A 119 19.22 -9.61 -12.25
N VAL A 120 19.78 -9.45 -13.44
CA VAL A 120 21.14 -8.90 -13.61
C VAL A 120 21.14 -7.42 -13.25
N GLN A 121 20.20 -6.66 -13.81
CA GLN A 121 20.11 -5.23 -13.57
C GLN A 121 19.66 -4.94 -12.13
N ALA A 122 18.71 -5.72 -11.60
CA ALA A 122 18.29 -5.63 -10.20
C ALA A 122 19.47 -5.82 -9.23
N ARG A 123 20.28 -6.87 -9.41
CA ARG A 123 21.43 -7.16 -8.53
C ARG A 123 22.55 -6.12 -8.69
N LEU A 124 22.79 -5.63 -9.90
CA LEU A 124 23.79 -4.58 -10.14
C LEU A 124 23.38 -3.26 -9.49
N GLN A 125 22.12 -2.86 -9.62
CA GLN A 125 21.60 -1.67 -8.93
C GLN A 125 21.63 -1.85 -7.41
N LEU A 126 21.29 -3.03 -6.89
CA LEU A 126 21.40 -3.33 -5.46
C LEU A 126 22.85 -3.17 -4.99
N ALA A 127 23.81 -3.79 -5.68
CA ALA A 127 25.23 -3.68 -5.35
C ALA A 127 25.71 -2.22 -5.41
N ALA A 128 25.29 -1.45 -6.41
CA ALA A 128 25.59 -0.02 -6.51
C ALA A 128 25.05 0.77 -5.31
N VAL A 129 23.82 0.51 -4.86
CA VAL A 129 23.22 1.18 -3.70
C VAL A 129 23.99 0.83 -2.41
N PHE A 130 24.41 -0.42 -2.21
CA PHE A 130 25.25 -0.80 -1.07
C PHE A 130 26.63 -0.14 -1.12
N ALA A 131 27.26 -0.08 -2.30
CA ALA A 131 28.55 0.60 -2.49
C ALA A 131 28.43 2.12 -2.23
N LEU A 132 27.36 2.75 -2.71
CA LEU A 132 27.02 4.15 -2.40
C LEU A 132 26.70 4.35 -0.92
N THR A 133 26.18 3.35 -0.22
CA THR A 133 25.97 3.46 1.23
C THR A 133 27.31 3.43 1.97
N LEU A 134 28.20 2.49 1.62
CA LEU A 134 29.56 2.41 2.17
C LEU A 134 30.34 3.71 1.97
N GLY A 135 30.29 4.29 0.77
CA GLY A 135 30.99 5.56 0.55
C GLY A 135 30.35 6.73 1.30
N THR A 136 29.02 6.75 1.54
CA THR A 136 28.42 7.78 2.41
C THR A 136 28.93 7.66 3.84
N THR A 137 29.08 6.45 4.38
CA THR A 137 29.71 6.22 5.68
C THR A 137 31.17 6.67 5.69
N GLY A 138 31.94 6.31 4.65
CA GLY A 138 33.33 6.73 4.51
C GLY A 138 33.49 8.26 4.48
N ILE A 139 32.58 8.96 3.80
CA ILE A 139 32.51 10.43 3.79
C ILE A 139 32.22 10.96 5.20
N SER A 140 31.25 10.37 5.93
CA SER A 140 30.94 10.76 7.31
C SER A 140 32.14 10.60 8.25
N VAL A 141 32.88 9.49 8.12
CA VAL A 141 34.13 9.27 8.86
C VAL A 141 35.17 10.33 8.50
N GLY A 142 35.35 10.62 7.20
CA GLY A 142 36.25 11.68 6.73
C GLY A 142 35.91 13.04 7.33
N PHE A 143 34.63 13.42 7.35
CA PHE A 143 34.16 14.65 7.99
C PHE A 143 34.42 14.69 9.49
N SER A 144 34.41 13.54 10.17
CA SER A 144 34.74 13.46 11.59
C SER A 144 36.20 13.83 11.87
N PHE A 145 37.15 13.38 11.05
CA PHE A 145 38.56 13.76 11.16
C PHE A 145 38.79 15.21 10.72
N LEU A 146 38.13 15.63 9.65
CA LEU A 146 38.22 17.00 9.16
C LEU A 146 37.72 18.02 10.20
N GLY A 147 36.66 17.68 10.93
CA GLY A 147 36.15 18.48 12.05
C GLY A 147 37.14 18.60 13.19
N ARG A 148 37.80 17.49 13.57
CA ARG A 148 38.86 17.52 14.59
C ARG A 148 39.94 18.54 14.20
N ASP A 149 40.48 18.43 12.99
CA ASP A 149 41.60 19.26 12.56
C ASP A 149 41.21 20.73 12.37
N PHE A 150 39.97 21.01 11.93
CA PHE A 150 39.42 22.36 11.86
C PHE A 150 39.32 23.02 13.24
N TYR A 151 38.79 22.32 14.25
CA TYR A 151 38.69 22.84 15.60
C TYR A 151 40.04 22.97 16.29
N ASN A 152 41.01 22.12 15.96
CA ASN A 152 42.40 22.26 16.41
C ASN A 152 43.04 23.55 15.92
N ALA A 153 42.93 23.83 14.61
CA ALA A 153 43.45 25.07 14.03
C ALA A 153 42.83 26.33 14.68
N LEU A 154 41.53 26.28 14.93
CA LEU A 154 40.81 27.37 15.60
C LEU A 154 41.29 27.57 17.05
N ALA A 155 41.45 26.49 17.82
CA ALA A 155 41.93 26.55 19.20
C ALA A 155 43.37 27.07 19.30
N ASN A 156 44.22 26.70 18.33
CA ASN A 156 45.61 27.13 18.25
C ASN A 156 45.78 28.53 17.65
N LYS A 157 44.69 29.17 17.20
CA LYS A 157 44.70 30.46 16.49
C LYS A 157 45.56 30.45 15.22
N ASP A 158 45.67 29.31 14.56
CA ASP A 158 46.42 29.13 13.32
C ASP A 158 45.52 29.49 12.12
N ALA A 159 45.67 30.71 11.62
CA ALA A 159 44.85 31.23 10.52
C ALA A 159 45.10 30.50 9.19
N ASP A 160 46.34 30.10 8.94
CA ASP A 160 46.73 29.42 7.70
C ASP A 160 46.19 27.99 7.67
N GLN A 161 46.35 27.26 8.78
CA GLN A 161 45.78 25.92 8.91
C GLN A 161 44.25 25.98 8.91
N PHE A 162 43.64 26.98 9.55
CA PHE A 162 42.19 27.19 9.51
C PHE A 162 41.68 27.38 8.07
N ALA A 163 42.29 28.27 7.30
CA ALA A 163 41.89 28.52 5.91
C ALA A 163 42.02 27.26 5.04
N LYS A 164 43.08 26.47 5.26
CA LYS A 164 43.31 25.20 4.56
C LYS A 164 42.24 24.16 4.92
N GLN A 165 41.92 23.99 6.20
CA GLN A 165 40.88 23.05 6.65
C GLN A 165 39.48 23.49 6.21
N LEU A 166 39.21 24.80 6.17
CA LEU A 166 37.96 25.34 5.61
C LEU A 166 37.80 24.99 4.12
N LEU A 167 38.88 25.12 3.33
CA LEU A 167 38.87 24.74 1.92
C LEU A 167 38.60 23.24 1.74
N TYR A 168 39.23 22.39 2.57
CA TYR A 168 38.95 20.95 2.58
C TYR A 168 37.51 20.64 2.97
N TYR A 169 36.90 21.40 3.89
CA TYR A 169 35.49 21.27 4.24
C TYR A 169 34.58 21.58 3.06
N LEU A 170 34.82 22.69 2.36
CA LEU A 170 34.06 23.08 1.17
C LEU A 170 34.24 22.06 0.04
N GLY A 171 35.46 21.56 -0.18
CA GLY A 171 35.73 20.49 -1.14
C GLY A 171 35.05 19.17 -0.77
N GLY A 172 35.05 18.82 0.53
CA GLY A 172 34.33 17.67 1.07
C GLY A 172 32.82 17.77 0.83
N PHE A 173 32.22 18.95 0.98
CA PHE A 173 30.81 19.14 0.63
C PHE A 173 30.56 18.99 -0.87
N ALA A 174 31.39 19.61 -1.71
CA ALA A 174 31.27 19.52 -3.17
C ALA A 174 31.38 18.08 -3.67
N GLY A 175 32.27 17.26 -3.09
CA GLY A 175 32.42 15.85 -3.44
C GLY A 175 31.40 14.92 -2.77
N GLY A 176 31.02 15.21 -1.52
CA GLY A 176 30.16 14.34 -0.71
C GLY A 176 28.68 14.45 -1.05
N ILE A 177 28.15 15.66 -1.28
CA ILE A 177 26.73 15.89 -1.56
C ILE A 177 26.22 15.04 -2.74
N PRO A 178 26.91 14.99 -3.90
CA PRO A 178 26.49 14.13 -5.00
C PRO A 178 26.34 12.67 -4.59
N PHE A 179 27.21 12.16 -3.71
CA PHE A 179 27.18 10.78 -3.27
C PHE A 179 25.94 10.46 -2.43
N PHE A 180 25.58 11.35 -1.49
CA PHE A 180 24.35 11.23 -0.71
C PHE A 180 23.10 11.27 -1.60
N VAL A 181 23.04 12.21 -2.54
CA VAL A 181 21.89 12.38 -3.44
C VAL A 181 21.76 11.19 -4.40
N LEU A 182 22.87 10.74 -5.01
CA LEU A 182 22.87 9.61 -5.92
C LEU A 182 22.54 8.29 -5.23
N ARG A 183 22.97 8.09 -3.98
CA ARG A 183 22.57 6.94 -3.16
C ARG A 183 21.06 6.88 -3.00
N ASP A 184 20.44 7.99 -2.59
CA ASP A 184 18.99 8.03 -2.34
C ASP A 184 18.21 7.88 -3.65
N TYR A 185 18.64 8.54 -4.72
CA TYR A 185 18.06 8.38 -6.05
C TYR A 185 18.13 6.93 -6.56
N ALA A 186 19.29 6.28 -6.41
CA ALA A 186 19.49 4.90 -6.81
C ALA A 186 18.61 3.93 -6.00
N ARG A 187 18.44 4.17 -4.69
CA ARG A 187 17.54 3.40 -3.83
C ARG A 187 16.09 3.51 -4.29
N GLU A 188 15.58 4.72 -4.50
CA GLU A 188 14.19 4.93 -4.94
C GLU A 188 13.94 4.37 -6.34
N THR A 189 14.91 4.50 -7.25
CA THR A 189 14.83 3.92 -8.61
C THR A 189 14.71 2.40 -8.55
N LEU A 190 15.50 1.74 -7.71
CA LEU A 190 15.42 0.29 -7.49
C LEU A 190 14.07 -0.11 -6.87
N SER A 191 13.57 0.67 -5.90
CA SER A 191 12.26 0.43 -5.28
C SER A 191 11.12 0.50 -6.30
N LEU A 192 11.13 1.51 -7.17
CA LEU A 192 10.13 1.71 -8.21
C LEU A 192 10.16 0.61 -9.26
N ARG A 193 11.35 0.20 -9.70
CA ARG A 193 11.52 -0.91 -10.65
C ARG A 193 11.01 -2.22 -10.06
N TRP A 194 11.37 -2.51 -8.82
CA TRP A 194 10.87 -3.68 -8.10
C TRP A 194 9.35 -3.64 -7.96
N ARG A 195 8.77 -2.49 -7.58
CA ARG A 195 7.32 -2.31 -7.48
C ARG A 195 6.62 -2.54 -8.81
N SER A 196 7.13 -1.98 -9.91
CA SER A 196 6.58 -2.14 -11.25
C SER A 196 6.49 -3.61 -11.64
N TRP A 197 7.60 -4.34 -11.47
CA TRP A 197 7.66 -5.77 -11.74
C TRP A 197 6.68 -6.57 -10.88
N MET A 198 6.65 -6.33 -9.56
CA MET A 198 5.73 -7.02 -8.65
C MET A 198 4.27 -6.73 -8.98
N THR A 199 3.93 -5.49 -9.30
CA THR A 199 2.54 -5.11 -9.62
C THR A 199 2.05 -5.89 -10.83
N SER A 200 2.85 -5.95 -11.90
CA SER A 200 2.53 -6.73 -13.11
C SER A 200 2.42 -8.22 -12.79
N TYR A 201 3.38 -8.77 -12.05
CA TYR A 201 3.42 -10.18 -11.64
C TYR A 201 2.17 -10.60 -10.84
N TYR A 202 1.78 -9.81 -9.82
CA TYR A 202 0.61 -10.10 -9.01
C TYR A 202 -0.70 -9.86 -9.77
N MET A 203 -0.77 -8.82 -10.62
CA MET A 203 -1.96 -8.53 -11.42
C MET A 203 -2.25 -9.65 -12.43
N GLU A 204 -1.23 -10.14 -13.12
CA GLU A 204 -1.37 -11.26 -14.06
C GLU A 204 -1.91 -12.50 -13.37
N ARG A 205 -1.33 -12.87 -12.22
CA ARG A 205 -1.78 -14.01 -11.41
C ARG A 205 -3.18 -13.84 -10.85
N TYR A 206 -3.54 -12.62 -10.45
CA TYR A 206 -4.87 -12.30 -9.94
C TYR A 206 -5.96 -12.43 -11.03
N LEU A 207 -5.66 -12.03 -12.26
CA LEU A 207 -6.57 -12.14 -13.40
C LEU A 207 -6.57 -13.53 -14.05
N LYS A 208 -5.49 -14.30 -13.94
CA LYS A 208 -5.37 -15.66 -14.48
C LYS A 208 -6.40 -16.60 -13.84
N ASN A 209 -6.97 -17.50 -14.64
CA ASN A 209 -7.90 -18.55 -14.22
C ASN A 209 -9.11 -18.06 -13.39
N ARG A 210 -9.54 -16.81 -13.61
CA ARG A 210 -10.63 -16.15 -12.88
C ARG A 210 -10.40 -16.11 -11.36
N THR A 211 -9.14 -16.05 -10.93
CA THR A 211 -8.76 -16.08 -9.52
C THR A 211 -9.40 -14.93 -8.73
N PHE A 212 -9.48 -13.73 -9.32
CA PHE A 212 -10.22 -12.58 -8.76
C PHE A 212 -11.67 -12.92 -8.35
N TYR A 213 -12.37 -13.71 -9.15
CA TYR A 213 -13.74 -14.11 -8.87
C TYR A 213 -13.80 -15.18 -7.77
N LYS A 214 -12.88 -16.15 -7.79
CA LYS A 214 -12.79 -17.20 -6.75
C LYS A 214 -12.55 -16.58 -5.37
N ILE A 215 -11.60 -15.64 -5.27
CA ILE A 215 -11.28 -14.92 -4.04
C ILE A 215 -12.51 -14.17 -3.52
N GLN A 216 -13.19 -13.41 -4.38
CA GLN A 216 -14.36 -12.61 -3.99
C GLN A 216 -15.57 -13.49 -3.59
N SER A 217 -15.84 -14.56 -4.34
CA SER A 217 -17.02 -15.41 -4.13
C SER A 217 -16.92 -16.30 -2.89
N GLN A 218 -15.69 -16.66 -2.49
CA GLN A 218 -15.42 -17.44 -1.29
C GLN A 218 -15.06 -16.57 -0.08
N SER A 219 -15.03 -15.23 -0.23
CA SER A 219 -14.63 -14.27 0.81
C SER A 219 -13.31 -14.66 1.49
N ILE A 220 -12.33 -15.10 0.70
CA ILE A 220 -11.07 -15.67 1.22
C ILE A 220 -10.18 -14.56 1.81
N ILE A 221 -10.15 -13.40 1.17
CA ILE A 221 -9.39 -12.21 1.59
C ILE A 221 -10.23 -10.95 1.40
N ASP A 222 -10.10 -10.02 2.34
CA ASP A 222 -10.58 -8.66 2.22
C ASP A 222 -9.62 -7.75 1.43
N ASN A 223 -10.19 -6.94 0.54
CA ASN A 223 -9.52 -5.84 -0.20
C ASN A 223 -8.24 -6.25 -0.98
N PRO A 224 -8.33 -7.17 -1.97
CA PRO A 224 -7.19 -7.55 -2.80
C PRO A 224 -6.61 -6.37 -3.61
N ASP A 225 -7.42 -5.35 -3.89
CA ASP A 225 -7.01 -4.09 -4.50
C ASP A 225 -6.00 -3.32 -3.64
N GLN A 226 -6.23 -3.22 -2.32
CA GLN A 226 -5.28 -2.62 -1.38
C GLN A 226 -3.98 -3.42 -1.30
N ARG A 227 -4.05 -4.76 -1.42
CA ARG A 227 -2.85 -5.62 -1.45
C ARG A 227 -1.95 -5.27 -2.62
N ILE A 228 -2.52 -5.15 -3.82
CA ILE A 228 -1.77 -4.88 -5.04
C ILE A 228 -1.24 -3.44 -5.07
N VAL A 229 -1.99 -2.47 -4.56
CA VAL A 229 -1.58 -1.05 -4.63
C VAL A 229 -0.68 -0.65 -3.46
N ASP A 230 -1.19 -0.76 -2.23
CA ASP A 230 -0.57 -0.17 -1.04
C ASP A 230 0.47 -1.11 -0.42
N ASP A 231 0.14 -2.39 -0.27
CA ASP A 231 1.02 -3.35 0.38
C ASP A 231 2.26 -3.64 -0.49
N LEU A 232 2.12 -3.83 -1.81
CA LEU A 232 3.28 -4.01 -2.70
C LEU A 232 4.22 -2.80 -2.69
N SER A 233 3.67 -1.57 -2.73
CA SER A 233 4.48 -0.36 -2.66
C SER A 233 5.21 -0.23 -1.32
N SER A 234 4.49 -0.48 -0.23
CA SER A 234 5.07 -0.43 1.11
C SER A 234 6.13 -1.51 1.29
N PHE A 235 5.93 -2.68 0.69
CA PHE A 235 6.85 -3.80 0.78
C PHE A 235 8.20 -3.50 0.12
N THR A 236 8.21 -3.09 -1.15
CA THR A 236 9.47 -2.85 -1.88
C THR A 236 10.26 -1.66 -1.33
N GLY A 237 9.57 -0.58 -0.94
CA GLY A 237 10.20 0.60 -0.33
C GLY A 237 10.77 0.30 1.05
N THR A 238 9.97 -0.29 1.94
CA THR A 238 10.38 -0.54 3.33
C THR A 238 11.46 -1.61 3.42
N ALA A 239 11.39 -2.67 2.61
CA ALA A 239 12.42 -3.72 2.58
C ALA A 239 13.81 -3.16 2.21
N LEU A 240 13.89 -2.34 1.16
CA LEU A 240 15.14 -1.68 0.76
C LEU A 240 15.58 -0.67 1.82
N SER A 241 14.67 0.14 2.35
CA SER A 241 15.03 1.10 3.41
C SER A 241 15.59 0.39 4.64
N PHE A 242 14.94 -0.66 5.15
CA PHE A 242 15.40 -1.38 6.34
C PHE A 242 16.74 -2.08 6.13
N SER A 243 16.92 -2.74 4.99
CA SER A 243 18.19 -3.40 4.69
C SER A 243 19.35 -2.41 4.67
N LEU A 244 19.16 -1.22 4.08
CA LEU A 244 20.19 -0.18 4.03
C LEU A 244 20.38 0.52 5.37
N THR A 245 19.30 0.78 6.12
CA THR A 245 19.38 1.39 7.45
C THR A 245 20.13 0.48 8.43
N LEU A 246 19.84 -0.83 8.43
CA LEU A 246 20.56 -1.80 9.26
C LEU A 246 22.02 -1.96 8.82
N PHE A 247 22.28 -2.00 7.52
CA PHE A 247 23.64 -2.07 6.99
C PHE A 247 24.45 -0.82 7.33
N ASN A 248 23.87 0.37 7.14
CA ASN A 248 24.52 1.64 7.49
C ASN A 248 24.82 1.68 8.99
N ALA A 249 23.86 1.33 9.85
CA ALA A 249 24.08 1.28 11.29
C ALA A 249 25.18 0.28 11.71
N ALA A 250 25.29 -0.87 11.03
CA ALA A 250 26.38 -1.81 11.30
C ALA A 250 27.76 -1.23 10.94
N VAL A 251 27.87 -0.58 9.77
CA VAL A 251 29.14 0.02 9.31
C VAL A 251 29.50 1.27 10.13
N ASP A 252 28.52 2.12 10.45
CA ASP A 252 28.67 3.29 11.31
C ASP A 252 29.11 2.87 12.71
N LEU A 253 28.45 1.85 13.30
CA LEU A 253 28.83 1.31 14.61
C LEU A 253 30.28 0.81 14.61
N ILE A 254 30.71 0.06 13.59
CA ILE A 254 32.11 -0.41 13.49
C ILE A 254 33.07 0.79 13.38
N SER A 255 32.76 1.74 12.51
CA SER A 255 33.65 2.86 12.19
C SER A 255 33.79 3.84 13.36
N PHE A 256 32.67 4.31 13.90
CA PHE A 256 32.66 5.30 14.98
C PHE A 256 33.01 4.68 16.34
N SER A 257 32.70 3.39 16.58
CA SER A 257 33.20 2.72 17.80
C SER A 257 34.72 2.63 17.81
N ASN A 258 35.34 2.34 16.66
CA ASN A 258 36.81 2.35 16.56
C ASN A 258 37.40 3.74 16.83
N ILE A 259 36.78 4.81 16.31
CA ILE A 259 37.21 6.19 16.60
C ILE A 259 37.08 6.50 18.09
N LEU A 260 35.91 6.22 18.69
CA LEU A 260 35.64 6.55 20.08
C LEU A 260 36.52 5.74 21.06
N TYR A 261 36.68 4.45 20.79
CA TYR A 261 37.56 3.57 21.56
C TYR A 261 39.03 4.00 21.44
N GLY A 262 39.46 4.44 20.25
CA GLY A 262 40.80 4.98 20.02
C GLY A 262 41.07 6.27 20.79
N ILE A 263 40.04 7.09 21.04
CA ILE A 263 40.16 8.33 21.82
C ILE A 263 40.20 8.04 23.33
N TYR A 264 39.17 7.34 23.85
CA TYR A 264 39.07 7.05 25.28
C TYR A 264 38.15 5.84 25.54
N PRO A 265 38.69 4.63 25.76
CA PRO A 265 37.91 3.41 25.97
C PRO A 265 36.82 3.49 27.07
N PRO A 266 37.02 4.17 28.22
CA PRO A 266 35.97 4.29 29.22
C PRO A 266 34.74 5.06 28.74
N LEU A 267 34.89 6.03 27.83
CA LEU A 267 33.75 6.75 27.26
C LEU A 267 32.83 5.84 26.44
N PHE A 268 33.40 4.83 25.78
CA PHE A 268 32.61 3.82 25.07
C PHE A 268 31.72 2.99 26.01
N VAL A 269 32.22 2.64 27.20
CA VAL A 269 31.41 1.93 28.21
C VAL A 269 30.30 2.82 28.76
N VAL A 270 30.61 4.08 29.05
CA VAL A 270 29.61 5.07 29.50
C VAL A 270 28.50 5.22 28.46
N LEU A 271 28.87 5.29 27.17
CA LEU A 271 27.93 5.33 26.05
C LEU A 271 26.99 4.12 26.02
N LEU A 272 27.51 2.90 26.17
CA LEU A 272 26.68 1.68 26.18
C LEU A 272 25.65 1.71 27.32
N VAL A 273 26.09 2.02 28.54
CA VAL A 273 25.21 2.11 29.71
C VAL A 273 24.14 3.19 29.48
N TYR A 274 24.55 4.36 28.98
CA TYR A 274 23.65 5.47 28.71
C TYR A 274 22.61 5.12 27.63
N SER A 275 23.06 4.50 26.53
CA SER A 275 22.23 4.07 25.39
C SER A 275 21.18 3.03 25.79
N ILE A 276 21.60 1.98 26.51
CA ILE A 276 20.70 0.93 26.98
C ILE A 276 19.67 1.50 27.97
N GLY A 277 20.11 2.33 28.92
CA GLY A 277 19.22 2.97 29.89
C GLY A 277 18.20 3.89 29.22
N GLY A 278 18.64 4.74 28.29
CA GLY A 278 17.78 5.64 27.52
C GLY A 278 16.74 4.88 26.69
N THR A 279 17.17 3.80 26.05
CA THR A 279 16.29 2.91 25.26
C THR A 279 15.23 2.25 26.15
N ALA A 280 15.62 1.68 27.29
CA ALA A 280 14.69 1.02 28.22
C ALA A 280 13.62 1.99 28.75
N ILE A 281 14.01 3.20 29.14
CA ILE A 281 13.07 4.23 29.62
C ILE A 281 12.16 4.70 28.47
N SER A 282 12.70 4.88 27.26
CA SER A 282 11.91 5.28 26.09
C SER A 282 10.84 4.24 25.75
N VAL A 283 11.19 2.94 25.79
CA VAL A 283 10.22 1.85 25.57
C VAL A 283 9.16 1.83 26.67
N PHE A 284 9.55 2.02 27.92
CA PHE A 284 8.61 2.05 29.05
C PHE A 284 7.60 3.20 28.93
N LEU A 285 8.05 4.41 28.57
CA LEU A 285 7.18 5.58 28.33
C LEU A 285 6.39 5.48 27.02
N GLY A 286 6.92 4.73 26.04
CA GLY A 286 6.35 4.57 24.71
C GLY A 286 5.26 3.50 24.57
N LYS A 287 5.13 2.60 25.55
CA LYS A 287 4.25 1.41 25.43
C LYS A 287 2.79 1.75 25.13
N ASP A 288 2.25 2.80 25.75
CA ASP A 288 0.82 3.15 25.64
C ASP A 288 0.51 3.89 24.32
N LEU A 289 1.52 4.51 23.70
CA LEU A 289 1.37 5.22 22.41
C LEU A 289 0.93 4.29 21.28
N VAL A 290 1.36 3.03 21.29
CA VAL A 290 1.01 2.05 20.25
C VAL A 290 -0.48 1.75 20.30
N THR A 291 -1.00 1.43 21.49
CA THR A 291 -2.43 1.16 21.69
C THR A 291 -3.28 2.38 21.39
N LEU A 292 -2.85 3.58 21.81
CA LEU A 292 -3.57 4.82 21.55
C LEU A 292 -3.61 5.17 20.04
N ASN A 293 -2.52 4.94 19.30
CA ASN A 293 -2.51 5.13 17.84
C ASN A 293 -3.48 4.18 17.15
N PHE A 294 -3.46 2.89 17.51
CA PHE A 294 -4.38 1.92 16.94
C PHE A 294 -5.85 2.28 17.22
N LEU A 295 -6.16 2.67 18.46
CA LEU A 295 -7.51 3.14 18.81
C LEU A 295 -7.89 4.43 18.07
N GLN A 296 -6.92 5.29 17.73
CA GLN A 296 -7.16 6.50 16.96
C GLN A 296 -7.62 6.17 15.55
N GLU A 297 -6.88 5.31 14.84
CA GLU A 297 -7.23 4.86 13.49
C GLU A 297 -8.63 4.23 13.47
N LYS A 298 -8.93 3.37 14.44
CA LYS A 298 -10.25 2.72 14.57
C LYS A 298 -11.37 3.75 14.78
N LYS A 299 -11.22 4.66 15.74
CA LYS A 299 -12.26 5.65 16.07
C LYS A 299 -12.48 6.65 14.93
N GLU A 300 -11.43 7.02 14.19
CA GLU A 300 -11.57 7.83 12.98
C GLU A 300 -12.26 7.07 11.84
N ALA A 301 -11.95 5.78 11.66
CA ALA A 301 -12.63 4.94 10.69
C ALA A 301 -14.13 4.83 11.01
N ASP A 302 -14.50 4.65 12.28
CA ASP A 302 -15.89 4.62 12.73
C ASP A 302 -16.63 5.93 12.44
N PHE A 303 -15.95 7.08 12.61
CA PHE A 303 -16.49 8.39 12.27
C PHE A 303 -16.68 8.55 10.74
N ARG A 304 -15.67 8.20 9.94
CA ARG A 304 -15.74 8.23 8.46
C ARG A 304 -16.84 7.32 7.93
N TYR A 305 -16.95 6.11 8.47
CA TYR A 305 -18.02 5.17 8.14
C TYR A 305 -19.40 5.77 8.42
N GLY A 306 -19.56 6.50 9.53
CA GLY A 306 -20.78 7.23 9.84
C GLY A 306 -21.17 8.22 8.72
N LEU A 307 -20.19 8.97 8.19
CA LEU A 307 -20.42 9.91 7.09
C LEU A 307 -20.74 9.21 5.76
N VAL A 308 -20.09 8.07 5.47
CA VAL A 308 -20.40 7.27 4.27
C VAL A 308 -21.83 6.73 4.35
N ARG A 309 -22.23 6.20 5.51
CA ARG A 309 -23.59 5.71 5.75
C ARG A 309 -24.63 6.83 5.57
N LEU A 310 -24.35 8.02 6.10
CA LEU A 310 -25.22 9.20 5.90
C LEU A 310 -25.41 9.50 4.41
N ARG A 311 -24.32 9.50 3.63
CA ARG A 311 -24.36 9.76 2.17
C ARG A 311 -25.13 8.69 1.42
N GLU A 312 -24.90 7.41 1.73
CA GLU A 312 -25.56 6.28 1.05
C GLU A 312 -27.05 6.20 1.33
N ASN A 313 -27.50 6.73 2.48
CA ASN A 313 -28.89 6.69 2.91
C ASN A 313 -29.53 8.09 2.93
N ALA A 314 -28.94 9.07 2.24
CA ALA A 314 -29.34 10.47 2.30
C ALA A 314 -30.83 10.68 1.96
N GLU A 315 -31.33 9.97 0.95
CA GLU A 315 -32.74 10.04 0.55
C GLU A 315 -33.67 9.53 1.65
N SER A 316 -33.36 8.38 2.26
CA SER A 316 -34.16 7.83 3.35
C SER A 316 -34.15 8.77 4.56
N ILE A 317 -32.98 9.30 4.93
CA ILE A 317 -32.85 10.22 6.07
C ILE A 317 -33.64 11.51 5.83
N ALA A 318 -33.58 12.07 4.61
CA ALA A 318 -34.33 13.25 4.22
C ALA A 318 -35.86 12.99 4.20
N PHE A 319 -36.30 11.80 3.77
CA PHE A 319 -37.72 11.43 3.84
C PHE A 319 -38.25 11.36 5.28
N TYR A 320 -37.43 10.89 6.23
CA TYR A 320 -37.81 10.79 7.63
C TYR A 320 -37.57 12.06 8.45
N GLY A 321 -36.85 13.07 7.92
CA GLY A 321 -36.44 14.25 8.69
C GLY A 321 -35.51 13.92 9.87
N GLY A 322 -34.59 12.97 9.65
CA GLY A 322 -33.75 12.39 10.71
C GLY A 322 -32.43 13.12 10.99
N GLU A 323 -32.22 14.32 10.44
CA GLU A 323 -30.91 14.98 10.39
C GLU A 323 -30.33 15.30 11.78
N GLU A 324 -31.15 15.73 12.74
CA GLU A 324 -30.68 16.04 14.10
C GLU A 324 -30.16 14.80 14.84
N ASN A 325 -30.82 13.65 14.65
CA ASN A 325 -30.41 12.38 15.25
C ASN A 325 -29.08 11.89 14.64
N GLU A 326 -28.95 11.99 13.32
CA GLU A 326 -27.71 11.64 12.62
C GLU A 326 -26.55 12.57 13.03
N LEU A 327 -26.81 13.87 13.21
CA LEU A 327 -25.83 14.82 13.73
C LEU A 327 -25.34 14.41 15.12
N GLN A 328 -26.24 14.06 16.04
CA GLN A 328 -25.87 13.66 17.39
C GLN A 328 -25.01 12.39 17.38
N LEU A 329 -25.37 11.40 16.56
CA LEU A 329 -24.61 10.16 16.40
C LEU A 329 -23.20 10.41 15.85
N LEU A 330 -23.08 11.28 14.84
CA LEU A 330 -21.79 11.66 14.25
C LEU A 330 -20.91 12.41 15.26
N LEU A 331 -21.48 13.35 16.02
CA LEU A 331 -20.76 14.08 17.07
C LEU A 331 -20.28 13.17 18.20
N GLN A 332 -21.05 12.14 18.57
CA GLN A 332 -20.61 11.15 19.56
C GLN A 332 -19.38 10.36 19.10
N ARG A 333 -19.37 9.93 17.82
CA ARG A 333 -18.22 9.25 17.21
C ARG A 333 -17.01 10.17 17.11
N PHE A 334 -17.22 11.41 16.68
CA PHE A 334 -16.19 12.44 16.65
C PHE A 334 -15.57 12.68 18.03
N ASN A 335 -16.38 12.87 19.08
CA ASN A 335 -15.89 13.07 20.44
C ASN A 335 -15.07 11.88 20.94
N SER A 336 -15.49 10.65 20.62
CA SER A 336 -14.74 9.45 20.98
C SER A 336 -13.33 9.44 20.37
N ALA A 337 -13.20 9.86 19.11
CA ALA A 337 -11.92 10.02 18.41
C ALA A 337 -11.10 11.18 18.99
N PHE A 338 -11.75 12.31 19.30
CA PHE A 338 -11.11 13.49 19.90
C PHE A 338 -10.50 13.21 21.29
N GLU A 339 -11.23 12.49 22.14
CA GLU A 339 -10.75 12.10 23.47
C GLU A 339 -9.53 11.18 23.39
N ASN A 340 -9.53 10.24 22.44
CA ASN A 340 -8.39 9.35 22.21
C ASN A 340 -7.16 10.12 21.72
N LEU A 341 -7.37 11.04 20.78
CA LEU A 341 -6.30 11.91 20.29
C LEU A 341 -5.71 12.74 21.42
N THR A 342 -6.54 13.23 22.35
CA THR A 342 -6.07 13.96 23.52
C THR A 342 -5.17 13.10 24.42
N GLN A 343 -5.53 11.84 24.67
CA GLN A 343 -4.69 10.90 25.42
C GLN A 343 -3.38 10.61 24.68
N LEU A 344 -3.44 10.42 23.36
CA LEU A 344 -2.27 10.23 22.51
C LEU A 344 -1.31 11.41 22.63
N LEU A 345 -1.81 12.65 22.56
CA LEU A 345 -1.00 13.87 22.71
C LEU A 345 -0.33 13.95 24.08
N ILE A 346 -1.04 13.59 25.16
CA ILE A 346 -0.46 13.59 26.52
C ILE A 346 0.68 12.56 26.61
N SER A 347 0.48 11.35 26.07
CA SER A 347 1.49 10.31 26.07
C SER A 347 2.71 10.70 25.21
N SER A 348 2.49 11.28 24.03
CA SER A 348 3.55 11.79 23.15
C SER A 348 4.37 12.86 23.86
N ARG A 349 3.72 13.85 24.47
CA ARG A 349 4.38 14.91 25.23
C ARG A 349 5.29 14.36 26.33
N ASN A 350 4.84 13.35 27.08
CA ASN A 350 5.65 12.75 28.15
C ASN A 350 6.89 12.04 27.60
N LEU A 351 6.76 11.28 26.50
CA LEU A 351 7.89 10.68 25.81
C LEU A 351 8.84 11.74 25.25
N GLU A 352 8.30 12.83 24.68
CA GLU A 352 9.09 13.94 24.13
C GLU A 352 9.87 14.69 25.20
N PHE A 353 9.31 14.86 26.41
CA PHE A 353 10.07 15.45 27.53
C PHE A 353 11.31 14.62 27.85
N PHE A 354 11.17 13.30 27.93
CA PHE A 354 12.29 12.41 28.20
C PHE A 354 13.29 12.39 27.04
N THR A 355 12.83 12.14 25.82
CA THR A 355 13.71 11.97 24.65
C THR A 355 14.45 13.26 24.28
N ASN A 356 13.83 14.45 24.44
CA ASN A 356 14.54 15.71 24.26
C ASN A 356 15.57 15.96 25.36
N GLY A 357 15.21 15.73 26.63
CA GLY A 357 16.16 15.85 27.75
C GLY A 357 17.36 14.92 27.59
N TYR A 358 17.09 13.67 27.22
CA TYR A 358 18.08 12.67 26.88
C TYR A 358 19.01 13.14 25.75
N ARG A 359 18.45 13.73 24.67
CA ARG A 359 19.20 14.28 23.52
C ARG A 359 20.15 15.43 23.93
N TYR A 360 19.70 16.33 24.80
CA TYR A 360 20.53 17.47 25.22
C TYR A 360 21.71 17.05 26.10
N LEU A 361 21.54 16.05 26.95
CA LEU A 361 22.59 15.59 27.85
C LEU A 361 23.79 15.00 27.07
N ILE A 362 23.55 14.41 25.89
CA ILE A 362 24.61 13.90 24.99
C ILE A 362 25.48 15.01 24.39
N GLN A 363 24.98 16.25 24.29
CA GLN A 363 25.80 17.34 23.75
C GLN A 363 26.95 17.70 24.71
N ILE A 364 26.77 17.48 26.01
CA ILE A 364 27.74 17.86 27.04
C ILE A 364 28.48 16.67 27.65
N LEU A 365 27.86 15.49 27.74
CA LEU A 365 28.44 14.33 28.42
C LEU A 365 29.80 13.90 27.84
N PRO A 366 29.97 13.70 26.51
CA PRO A 366 31.25 13.31 25.94
C PRO A 366 32.33 14.37 26.21
N ALA A 367 31.97 15.64 26.10
CA ALA A 367 32.88 16.74 26.41
C ALA A 367 33.29 16.76 27.89
N ALA A 368 32.35 16.55 28.82
CA ALA A 368 32.62 16.53 30.26
C ALA A 368 33.56 15.39 30.67
N VAL A 369 33.42 14.21 30.06
CA VAL A 369 34.27 13.04 30.33
C VAL A 369 35.67 13.22 29.75
N VAL A 370 35.79 13.82 28.57
CA VAL A 370 37.07 13.97 27.84
C VAL A 370 37.84 15.24 28.25
N ALA A 371 37.16 16.27 28.75
CA ALA A 371 37.74 17.56 29.13
C ALA A 371 38.94 17.49 30.09
N PRO A 372 38.97 16.62 31.14
CA PRO A 372 40.16 16.49 31.98
C PRO A 372 41.43 16.12 31.21
N MET A 373 41.32 15.31 30.14
CA MET A 373 42.46 14.96 29.31
C MET A 373 42.98 16.16 28.50
N TYR A 374 42.08 17.01 28.02
CA TYR A 374 42.43 18.25 27.34
C TYR A 374 43.15 19.23 28.27
N PHE A 375 42.62 19.45 29.48
CA PHE A 375 43.27 20.31 30.47
C PHE A 375 44.62 19.77 30.95
N SER A 376 44.82 18.45 30.88
CA SER A 376 46.13 17.83 31.14
C SER A 376 47.12 17.85 29.97
N GLY A 377 46.70 18.38 28.80
CA GLY A 377 47.53 18.44 27.57
C GLY A 377 47.71 17.11 26.84
N LYS A 378 46.96 16.06 27.18
CA LYS A 378 47.08 14.72 26.55
C LYS A 378 46.39 14.62 25.19
N ILE A 379 45.44 15.51 24.92
CA ILE A 379 44.66 15.57 23.67
C ILE A 379 44.45 17.03 23.26
N GLU A 380 44.16 17.24 21.99
CA GLU A 380 43.85 18.55 21.44
C GLU A 380 42.35 18.86 21.51
N PHE A 381 41.98 20.14 21.36
CA PHE A 381 40.59 20.60 21.50
C PHE A 381 39.63 19.93 20.52
N GLY A 382 40.07 19.67 19.29
CA GLY A 382 39.29 19.02 18.24
C GLY A 382 38.86 17.59 18.59
N VAL A 383 39.60 16.89 19.45
CA VAL A 383 39.26 15.55 19.91
C VAL A 383 37.95 15.54 20.72
N ILE A 384 37.64 16.65 21.41
CA ILE A 384 36.36 16.81 22.13
C ILE A 384 35.19 16.80 21.13
N ASN A 385 35.28 17.59 20.06
CA ASN A 385 34.25 17.61 19.01
C ASN A 385 34.14 16.26 18.29
N GLN A 386 35.28 15.61 18.01
CA GLN A 386 35.29 14.27 17.41
C GLN A 386 34.59 13.25 18.32
N SER A 387 34.81 13.32 19.64
CA SER A 387 34.16 12.46 20.63
C SER A 387 32.65 12.67 20.65
N VAL A 388 32.19 13.93 20.64
CA VAL A 388 30.75 14.26 20.58
C VAL A 388 30.12 13.73 19.28
N SER A 389 30.80 13.87 18.15
CA SER A 389 30.34 13.35 16.85
C SER A 389 30.20 11.83 16.87
N ALA A 390 31.26 11.11 17.24
CA ALA A 390 31.25 9.65 17.30
C ALA A 390 30.21 9.11 18.30
N PHE A 391 30.05 9.77 19.44
CA PHE A 391 29.03 9.41 20.44
C PHE A 391 27.61 9.54 19.89
N ASN A 392 27.31 10.62 19.14
CA ASN A 392 25.99 10.81 18.51
C ASN A 392 25.68 9.76 17.44
N HIS A 393 26.67 9.41 16.60
CA HIS A 393 26.50 8.36 15.58
C HIS A 393 26.16 7.01 16.23
N ILE A 394 27.02 6.53 17.14
CA ILE A 394 26.82 5.23 17.80
C ILE A 394 25.50 5.19 18.58
N LEU A 395 25.15 6.29 19.28
CA LEU A 395 23.88 6.34 20.00
C LEU A 395 22.68 6.29 19.05
N GLY A 396 22.75 7.00 17.91
CA GLY A 396 21.74 6.94 16.86
C GLY A 396 21.55 5.51 16.36
N ASP A 397 22.64 4.79 16.12
CA ASP A 397 22.63 3.40 15.66
C ASP A 397 22.00 2.45 16.68
N PHE A 398 22.31 2.60 17.99
CA PHE A 398 21.65 1.82 19.04
C PHE A 398 20.17 2.17 19.21
N SER A 399 19.80 3.42 18.94
CA SER A 399 18.41 3.90 19.07
C SER A 399 17.56 3.57 17.84
N LEU A 400 18.16 3.04 16.77
CA LEU A 400 17.50 2.72 15.50
C LEU A 400 16.27 1.82 15.69
N ILE A 401 16.38 0.79 16.53
CA ILE A 401 15.26 -0.14 16.78
C ILE A 401 14.08 0.60 17.42
N VAL A 402 14.35 1.54 18.32
CA VAL A 402 13.33 2.35 18.98
C VAL A 402 12.66 3.29 17.97
N TYR A 403 13.46 3.98 17.14
CA TYR A 403 12.94 4.89 16.13
C TYR A 403 12.15 4.18 15.04
N GLN A 404 12.52 2.94 14.71
CA GLN A 404 11.87 2.17 13.65
C GLN A 404 10.74 1.26 14.14
N PHE A 405 10.41 1.26 15.44
CA PHE A 405 9.45 0.30 16.03
C PHE A 405 8.08 0.29 15.32
N GLN A 406 7.52 1.48 15.04
CA GLN A 406 6.24 1.61 14.34
C GLN A 406 6.33 1.05 12.91
N ALA A 407 7.39 1.39 12.19
CA ALA A 407 7.57 0.93 10.82
C ALA A 407 7.85 -0.58 10.76
N ILE A 408 8.59 -1.14 11.73
CA ILE A 408 8.82 -2.60 11.83
C ILE A 408 7.47 -3.31 12.04
N SER A 409 6.62 -2.78 12.93
CA SER A 409 5.30 -3.33 13.20
C SER A 409 4.38 -3.25 11.97
N ALA A 410 4.34 -2.10 11.31
CA ALA A 410 3.56 -1.90 10.09
C ALA A 410 4.04 -2.81 8.95
N PHE A 411 5.37 -2.93 8.78
CA PHE A 411 5.97 -3.78 7.75
C PHE A 411 5.71 -5.26 8.00
N SER A 412 5.74 -5.71 9.26
CA SER A 412 5.35 -7.07 9.64
C SER A 412 3.92 -7.40 9.18
N ALA A 413 2.98 -6.48 9.38
CA ALA A 413 1.60 -6.67 8.95
C ALA A 413 1.49 -6.72 7.41
N VAL A 414 2.27 -5.91 6.69
CA VAL A 414 2.35 -5.95 5.21
C VAL A 414 2.90 -7.30 4.72
N ILE A 415 3.99 -7.80 5.33
CA ILE A 415 4.57 -9.12 5.00
C ILE A 415 3.53 -10.23 5.20
N ASP A 416 2.80 -10.19 6.30
CA ASP A 416 1.80 -11.22 6.59
C ASP A 416 0.64 -11.20 5.59
N ARG A 417 0.14 -10.00 5.25
CA ARG A 417 -0.97 -9.83 4.31
C ARG A 417 -0.58 -10.21 2.88
N LEU A 418 0.61 -9.83 2.43
CA LEU A 418 1.12 -10.27 1.12
C LEU A 418 1.45 -11.76 1.09
N GLY A 419 1.99 -12.30 2.18
CA GLY A 419 2.27 -13.73 2.28
C GLY A 419 0.99 -14.57 2.23
N GLU A 420 -0.09 -14.11 2.85
CA GLU A 420 -1.42 -14.73 2.75
C GLU A 420 -2.01 -14.62 1.35
N PHE A 421 -1.92 -13.44 0.73
CA PHE A 421 -2.34 -13.24 -0.65
C PHE A 421 -1.60 -14.18 -1.62
N GLU A 422 -0.28 -14.32 -1.45
CA GLU A 422 0.56 -15.25 -2.20
C GLU A 422 0.17 -16.72 -1.99
N ASP A 423 -0.09 -17.13 -0.74
CA ASP A 423 -0.56 -18.49 -0.42
C ASP A 423 -1.88 -18.82 -1.16
N ILE A 424 -2.79 -17.84 -1.28
CA ILE A 424 -4.08 -18.01 -1.98
C ILE A 424 -3.91 -18.04 -3.50
N LEU A 425 -3.06 -17.16 -4.05
CA LEU A 425 -2.73 -17.20 -5.48
C LEU A 425 -2.03 -18.51 -5.88
N ASP A 426 -1.23 -19.10 -5.00
CA ASP A 426 -0.62 -20.43 -5.21
C ASP A 426 -1.64 -21.58 -5.11
N SER A 427 -2.57 -21.49 -4.15
CA SER A 427 -3.63 -22.51 -4.02
C SER A 427 -4.59 -22.50 -5.22
N SER A 428 -4.78 -21.34 -5.84
CA SER A 428 -5.64 -21.17 -7.02
C SER A 428 -4.97 -21.60 -8.32
N SER A 429 -3.63 -21.62 -8.36
CA SER A 429 -2.84 -22.04 -9.52
C SER A 429 -2.56 -23.54 -9.55
N LYS A 430 -2.50 -24.19 -8.38
CA LYS A 430 -2.46 -25.65 -8.30
C LYS A 430 -3.84 -26.20 -8.67
N SER A 431 -3.92 -26.84 -9.83
CA SER A 431 -5.06 -27.66 -10.24
C SER A 431 -5.47 -28.55 -9.04
N PRO A 432 -6.77 -28.64 -8.69
CA PRO A 432 -7.17 -29.44 -7.55
C PRO A 432 -6.76 -30.89 -7.80
N SER A 433 -5.73 -31.34 -7.09
CA SER A 433 -5.38 -32.75 -7.00
C SER A 433 -6.51 -33.46 -6.27
N GLU A 434 -7.26 -34.26 -7.03
CA GLU A 434 -7.88 -35.52 -6.62
C GLU A 434 -8.55 -35.52 -5.24
N SER A 435 -9.87 -35.21 -5.16
CA SER A 435 -10.79 -35.80 -4.15
C SER A 435 -12.18 -35.15 -4.03
N SER A 436 -12.57 -34.17 -4.85
CA SER A 436 -13.95 -33.68 -4.86
C SER A 436 -14.61 -34.04 -6.18
N GLU A 437 -15.76 -34.72 -6.12
CA GLU A 437 -16.69 -34.83 -7.24
C GLU A 437 -17.00 -33.39 -7.70
N GLU A 438 -16.33 -32.92 -8.76
CA GLU A 438 -16.55 -31.59 -9.35
C GLU A 438 -17.44 -31.71 -10.59
N ILE A 439 -18.16 -30.63 -10.88
CA ILE A 439 -18.95 -30.50 -12.11
C ILE A 439 -17.99 -30.50 -13.30
N SER A 440 -18.11 -31.52 -14.16
CA SER A 440 -17.29 -31.62 -15.37
C SER A 440 -17.89 -30.78 -16.49
N LEU A 441 -17.17 -29.75 -16.92
CA LEU A 441 -17.51 -28.92 -18.07
C LEU A 441 -16.72 -29.40 -19.28
N VAL A 442 -17.43 -29.89 -20.30
CA VAL A 442 -16.84 -30.45 -21.52
C VAL A 442 -17.31 -29.63 -22.72
N TYR A 443 -16.37 -29.20 -23.54
CA TYR A 443 -16.67 -28.58 -24.82
C TYR A 443 -16.28 -29.56 -25.91
N SER A 444 -17.24 -29.93 -26.75
CA SER A 444 -17.04 -30.85 -27.86
C SER A 444 -17.22 -30.11 -29.18
N ARG A 445 -16.34 -30.40 -30.14
CA ARG A 445 -16.56 -29.95 -31.52
C ARG A 445 -17.78 -30.65 -32.09
N MET A 446 -18.58 -29.91 -32.86
CA MET A 446 -19.59 -30.53 -33.69
C MET A 446 -18.89 -31.43 -34.72
N ASN A 447 -18.97 -32.75 -34.52
CA ASN A 447 -18.55 -33.69 -35.54
C ASN A 447 -19.69 -33.83 -36.55
N ASP A 448 -19.58 -33.13 -37.68
CA ASP A 448 -20.30 -33.48 -38.90
C ASP A 448 -19.68 -34.77 -39.48
N SER A 449 -19.88 -35.92 -38.80
CA SER A 449 -19.67 -37.22 -39.43
C SER A 449 -21.01 -37.71 -39.99
N PRO A 450 -21.22 -37.73 -41.31
CA PRO A 450 -22.38 -38.38 -41.88
C PRO A 450 -22.21 -39.89 -41.65
N THR A 451 -22.94 -40.47 -40.69
CA THR A 451 -23.15 -41.92 -40.67
C THR A 451 -23.96 -42.29 -41.91
N LEU A 452 -23.27 -42.72 -42.96
CA LEU A 452 -23.87 -43.35 -44.13
C LEU A 452 -24.31 -44.76 -43.72
N GLU A 453 -25.61 -44.96 -43.51
CA GLU A 453 -26.18 -46.30 -43.61
C GLU A 453 -26.27 -46.70 -45.10
N PRO A 454 -26.08 -47.98 -45.49
CA PRO A 454 -26.04 -48.40 -46.89
C PRO A 454 -27.38 -48.33 -47.64
N ASN A 455 -28.42 -47.75 -47.05
CA ASN A 455 -29.81 -47.92 -47.46
C ASN A 455 -30.49 -46.57 -47.70
N GLY A 456 -29.99 -45.77 -48.65
CA GLY A 456 -30.73 -44.82 -49.50
C GLY A 456 -31.84 -43.92 -48.93
N THR A 457 -31.92 -43.72 -47.62
CA THR A 457 -32.98 -42.94 -46.96
C THR A 457 -32.33 -41.76 -46.27
N VAL A 458 -32.70 -40.55 -46.74
CA VAL A 458 -32.28 -39.28 -46.12
C VAL A 458 -32.91 -39.22 -44.73
N LEU A 459 -32.13 -39.61 -43.72
CA LEU A 459 -32.48 -39.41 -42.32
C LEU A 459 -32.68 -37.90 -42.10
N LYS A 460 -33.84 -37.53 -41.55
CA LYS A 460 -34.05 -36.22 -40.90
C LYS A 460 -32.79 -35.87 -40.14
N LYS A 461 -32.17 -34.73 -40.45
CA LYS A 461 -31.08 -34.11 -39.66
C LYS A 461 -31.43 -34.33 -38.19
N LYS A 462 -30.72 -35.23 -37.49
CA LYS A 462 -30.89 -35.37 -36.03
C LYS A 462 -30.71 -33.97 -35.49
N SER A 463 -31.67 -33.51 -34.68
CA SER A 463 -31.60 -32.23 -33.98
C SER A 463 -30.22 -32.11 -33.35
N GLN A 464 -29.40 -31.19 -33.88
CA GLN A 464 -28.03 -30.99 -33.45
C GLN A 464 -28.07 -30.55 -31.99
N LYS A 465 -27.40 -31.28 -31.09
CA LYS A 465 -27.33 -30.93 -29.67
C LYS A 465 -26.48 -29.68 -29.53
N LEU A 466 -26.91 -28.71 -28.71
CA LEU A 466 -26.12 -27.54 -28.32
C LEU A 466 -25.63 -27.63 -26.88
N LEU A 467 -26.49 -28.11 -25.98
CA LEU A 467 -26.21 -28.29 -24.56
C LEU A 467 -26.76 -29.62 -24.09
N ASP A 468 -25.94 -30.37 -23.36
CA ASP A 468 -26.33 -31.62 -22.71
C ASP A 468 -25.89 -31.56 -21.24
N ILE A 469 -26.83 -31.69 -20.32
CA ILE A 469 -26.60 -31.71 -18.88
C ILE A 469 -26.98 -33.11 -18.40
N GLU A 470 -26.06 -33.78 -17.70
CA GLU A 470 -26.26 -35.13 -17.16
C GLU A 470 -26.08 -35.12 -15.64
N ASN A 471 -27.14 -35.49 -14.93
CA ASN A 471 -27.18 -35.72 -13.47
C ASN A 471 -26.56 -34.58 -12.65
N LEU A 472 -26.84 -33.33 -13.02
CA LEU A 472 -26.28 -32.15 -12.36
C LEU A 472 -26.94 -31.93 -11.00
N THR A 473 -26.14 -32.09 -9.95
CA THR A 473 -26.47 -31.72 -8.58
C THR A 473 -25.64 -30.52 -8.16
N LEU A 474 -26.29 -29.39 -7.85
CA LEU A 474 -25.62 -28.15 -7.44
C LEU A 474 -25.73 -27.93 -5.94
N GLN A 475 -24.61 -27.58 -5.31
CA GLN A 475 -24.55 -27.26 -3.88
C GLN A 475 -23.99 -25.85 -3.67
N THR A 476 -24.36 -25.20 -2.57
CA THR A 476 -23.76 -23.92 -2.17
C THR A 476 -22.29 -24.09 -1.75
N PRO A 477 -21.36 -23.21 -2.15
CA PRO A 477 -19.94 -23.32 -1.83
C PRO A 477 -19.66 -23.36 -0.32
N THR A 478 -20.39 -22.57 0.47
CA THR A 478 -20.12 -22.40 1.90
C THR A 478 -20.82 -23.42 2.78
N SER A 479 -22.13 -23.62 2.63
CA SER A 479 -22.94 -24.49 3.51
C SER A 479 -23.22 -25.88 2.93
N LYS A 480 -22.73 -26.18 1.72
CA LYS A 480 -23.04 -27.40 0.94
C LYS A 480 -24.54 -27.72 0.82
N ALA A 481 -25.41 -26.74 1.06
CA ALA A 481 -26.85 -26.88 0.87
C ALA A 481 -27.14 -27.18 -0.60
N THR A 482 -27.93 -28.23 -0.84
CA THR A 482 -28.26 -28.66 -2.20
C THR A 482 -29.34 -27.77 -2.79
N LEU A 483 -29.06 -27.15 -3.94
CA LEU A 483 -29.95 -26.24 -4.66
C LEU A 483 -30.70 -26.96 -5.78
N ILE A 484 -30.02 -27.87 -6.47
CA ILE A 484 -30.54 -28.66 -7.60
C ILE A 484 -30.04 -30.09 -7.41
N THR A 485 -30.89 -31.09 -7.69
CA THR A 485 -30.58 -32.52 -7.57
C THR A 485 -30.78 -33.21 -8.91
N ASP A 486 -29.74 -33.93 -9.37
CA ASP A 486 -29.74 -34.86 -10.51
C ASP A 486 -30.48 -34.31 -11.77
N LEU A 487 -30.26 -33.04 -12.11
CA LEU A 487 -30.85 -32.41 -13.27
C LEU A 487 -30.23 -32.94 -14.56
N SER A 488 -31.05 -33.52 -15.43
CA SER A 488 -30.65 -33.92 -16.78
C SER A 488 -31.51 -33.20 -17.81
N LEU A 489 -30.86 -32.56 -18.78
CA LEU A 489 -31.52 -31.69 -19.76
C LEU A 489 -30.70 -31.61 -21.03
N GLN A 490 -31.37 -31.68 -22.18
CA GLN A 490 -30.77 -31.48 -23.49
C GLN A 490 -31.46 -30.30 -24.20
N VAL A 491 -30.66 -29.43 -24.83
CA VAL A 491 -31.14 -28.33 -25.68
C VAL A 491 -30.54 -28.50 -27.07
N ASN A 492 -31.38 -28.52 -28.10
CA ASN A 492 -30.97 -28.64 -29.49
C ASN A 492 -30.93 -27.28 -30.21
N CYS A 493 -30.31 -27.25 -31.39
CA CYS A 493 -30.33 -26.09 -32.27
C CYS A 493 -31.75 -25.61 -32.55
N HIS A 494 -31.96 -24.29 -32.49
CA HIS A 494 -33.25 -23.61 -32.68
C HIS A 494 -34.29 -23.88 -31.59
N GLU A 495 -33.92 -24.48 -30.45
CA GLU A 495 -34.79 -24.59 -29.28
C GLU A 495 -34.61 -23.41 -28.33
N HIS A 496 -35.71 -23.02 -27.68
CA HIS A 496 -35.72 -22.01 -26.63
C HIS A 496 -36.12 -22.64 -25.30
N LEU A 497 -35.35 -22.37 -24.24
CA LEU A 497 -35.60 -22.88 -22.90
C LEU A 497 -35.92 -21.74 -21.93
N LEU A 498 -37.03 -21.87 -21.19
CA LEU A 498 -37.40 -20.95 -20.13
C LEU A 498 -37.25 -21.61 -18.75
N VAL A 499 -36.45 -21.01 -17.86
CA VAL A 499 -36.25 -21.48 -16.49
C VAL A 499 -37.04 -20.60 -15.51
N THR A 500 -38.01 -21.17 -14.80
CA THR A 500 -38.86 -20.46 -13.84
C THR A 500 -38.81 -21.08 -12.43
N GLY A 501 -39.16 -20.31 -11.40
CA GLY A 501 -39.24 -20.81 -10.01
C GLY A 501 -39.10 -19.70 -8.96
N PRO A 502 -39.34 -19.99 -7.66
CA PRO A 502 -39.26 -19.01 -6.56
C PRO A 502 -37.88 -18.37 -6.39
N SER A 503 -37.80 -17.17 -5.80
CA SER A 503 -36.52 -16.55 -5.43
C SER A 503 -35.71 -17.47 -4.51
N GLY A 504 -34.40 -17.61 -4.76
CA GLY A 504 -33.53 -18.52 -4.00
C GLY A 504 -33.51 -19.98 -4.49
N SER A 505 -34.33 -20.37 -5.48
CA SER A 505 -34.39 -21.75 -6.01
C SER A 505 -33.17 -22.22 -6.84
N GLY A 506 -32.04 -21.51 -6.81
CA GLY A 506 -30.83 -21.90 -7.54
C GLY A 506 -30.74 -21.53 -9.02
N LYS A 507 -31.70 -20.78 -9.61
CA LYS A 507 -31.67 -20.40 -11.05
C LYS A 507 -30.39 -19.69 -11.49
N THR A 508 -29.98 -18.66 -10.75
CA THR A 508 -28.74 -17.93 -11.04
C THR A 508 -27.51 -18.81 -10.80
N SER A 509 -27.56 -19.73 -9.83
CA SER A 509 -26.49 -20.69 -9.57
C SER A 509 -26.33 -21.70 -10.72
N LEU A 510 -27.44 -22.14 -11.34
CA LEU A 510 -27.41 -22.95 -12.56
C LEU A 510 -26.70 -22.24 -13.71
N LEU A 511 -27.03 -20.97 -13.96
CA LEU A 511 -26.34 -20.18 -14.98
C LEU A 511 -24.85 -19.99 -14.67
N ARG A 512 -24.47 -19.84 -13.40
CA ARG A 512 -23.06 -19.78 -12.98
C ARG A 512 -22.34 -21.11 -13.17
N ALA A 513 -23.01 -22.24 -12.95
CA ALA A 513 -22.46 -23.57 -13.21
C ALA A 513 -22.22 -23.78 -14.71
N LEU A 514 -23.19 -23.40 -15.56
CA LEU A 514 -23.06 -23.41 -17.02
C LEU A 514 -21.91 -22.53 -17.52
N ALA A 515 -21.66 -21.39 -16.86
CA ALA A 515 -20.56 -20.48 -17.20
C ALA A 515 -19.20 -20.91 -16.63
N GLY A 516 -19.12 -22.02 -15.89
CA GLY A 516 -17.89 -22.46 -15.20
C GLY A 516 -17.45 -21.56 -14.06
N LEU A 517 -18.38 -20.81 -13.47
CA LEU A 517 -18.18 -19.97 -12.29
C LEU A 517 -18.60 -20.66 -10.99
N TRP A 518 -19.14 -21.88 -11.08
CA TRP A 518 -19.63 -22.65 -9.93
C TRP A 518 -19.31 -24.13 -10.15
N ASN A 519 -18.42 -24.68 -9.33
CA ASN A 519 -17.92 -26.05 -9.44
C ASN A 519 -18.36 -26.97 -8.29
N THR A 520 -19.06 -26.45 -7.28
CA THR A 520 -19.50 -27.23 -6.11
C THR A 520 -20.72 -28.09 -6.44
N GLY A 521 -20.50 -29.41 -6.52
CA GLY A 521 -21.52 -30.39 -6.85
C GLY A 521 -21.01 -31.42 -7.84
N ARG A 522 -21.89 -32.30 -8.32
CA ARG A 522 -21.55 -33.39 -9.24
C ARG A 522 -22.38 -33.33 -10.51
N GLY A 523 -21.88 -33.92 -11.59
CA GLY A 523 -22.56 -34.02 -12.87
C GLY A 523 -21.68 -33.59 -14.03
N LYS A 524 -22.26 -33.64 -15.23
CA LYS A 524 -21.56 -33.29 -16.47
C LYS A 524 -22.38 -32.28 -17.27
N ILE A 525 -21.70 -31.25 -17.76
CA ILE A 525 -22.26 -30.21 -18.62
C ILE A 525 -21.44 -30.22 -19.90
N GLN A 526 -22.07 -30.51 -21.04
CA GLN A 526 -21.43 -30.61 -22.33
C GLN A 526 -22.02 -29.58 -23.32
N PHE A 527 -21.16 -28.72 -23.86
CA PHE A 527 -21.51 -27.80 -24.94
C PHE A 527 -20.97 -28.32 -26.27
N TYR A 528 -21.74 -28.15 -27.35
CA TYR A 528 -21.35 -28.48 -28.71
C TYR A 528 -21.22 -27.19 -29.53
N ILE A 529 -20.03 -26.94 -30.08
CA ILE A 529 -19.60 -25.64 -30.64
C ILE A 529 -19.02 -25.83 -32.06
N ASP A 530 -19.22 -24.86 -32.96
CA ASP A 530 -18.82 -24.89 -34.38
C ASP A 530 -17.50 -24.12 -34.61
N ASP A 531 -16.42 -24.82 -34.93
CA ASP A 531 -15.09 -24.22 -35.06
C ASP A 531 -14.94 -23.39 -36.36
N VAL A 532 -15.04 -22.06 -36.27
CA VAL A 532 -14.66 -21.16 -37.38
C VAL A 532 -13.14 -20.91 -37.34
N GLY A 533 -12.41 -21.93 -37.79
CA GLY A 533 -11.04 -21.94 -38.33
C GLY A 533 -9.95 -21.00 -37.79
N VAL A 534 -8.93 -21.57 -37.11
CA VAL A 534 -7.49 -21.36 -37.41
C VAL A 534 -6.72 -22.64 -37.07
N ALA A 535 -5.77 -23.00 -37.94
CA ALA A 535 -5.04 -24.26 -37.96
C ALA A 535 -4.11 -24.52 -36.77
N GLN A 536 -4.01 -25.82 -36.48
CA GLN A 536 -3.08 -26.57 -35.65
C GLN A 536 -1.69 -25.95 -35.42
N SER A 537 -1.36 -25.66 -34.16
CA SER A 537 -0.04 -25.94 -33.61
C SER A 537 -0.19 -26.62 -32.25
N SER A 538 0.38 -27.81 -32.17
CA SER A 538 0.33 -28.74 -31.05
C SER A 538 1.21 -28.27 -29.89
N SER A 539 0.67 -27.50 -28.95
CA SER A 539 1.29 -27.31 -27.63
C SER A 539 0.41 -26.67 -26.54
N GLU A 540 -0.92 -26.59 -26.61
CA GLU A 540 -1.67 -25.82 -25.60
C GLU A 540 -2.98 -26.48 -25.13
N LEU A 541 -2.91 -27.11 -23.96
CA LEU A 541 -4.08 -27.50 -23.14
C LEU A 541 -4.56 -26.35 -22.22
N GLU A 542 -3.82 -25.25 -22.11
CA GLU A 542 -4.22 -24.08 -21.31
C GLU A 542 -4.85 -22.93 -22.14
N GLU A 543 -4.37 -22.66 -23.37
CA GLU A 543 -4.99 -21.64 -24.26
C GLU A 543 -6.43 -22.00 -24.70
N THR A 544 -6.78 -23.28 -24.59
CA THR A 544 -8.07 -23.84 -25.02
C THR A 544 -9.24 -23.45 -24.10
N SER A 545 -9.00 -22.76 -22.99
CA SER A 545 -10.08 -22.27 -22.11
C SER A 545 -10.48 -20.81 -22.39
N MET A 546 -9.59 -20.01 -22.99
CA MET A 546 -9.85 -18.61 -23.35
C MET A 546 -10.39 -18.42 -24.76
N LYS A 547 -9.94 -19.22 -25.74
CA LYS A 547 -10.40 -19.10 -27.14
C LYS A 547 -11.89 -19.44 -27.34
N PHE A 548 -12.50 -20.20 -26.43
CA PHE A 548 -13.80 -20.85 -26.64
C PHE A 548 -14.98 -20.12 -25.97
N SER A 549 -14.74 -18.99 -25.29
CA SER A 549 -15.79 -18.09 -24.81
C SER A 549 -16.39 -17.18 -25.90
N LYS A 550 -16.02 -17.37 -27.17
CA LYS A 550 -16.46 -16.51 -28.29
C LYS A 550 -17.86 -16.85 -28.81
N GLU A 551 -18.35 -18.08 -28.62
CA GLU A 551 -19.63 -18.52 -29.19
C GLU A 551 -20.78 -18.57 -28.18
N VAL A 552 -20.48 -18.70 -26.89
CA VAL A 552 -21.48 -18.73 -25.81
C VAL A 552 -21.40 -17.44 -25.00
N PHE A 553 -22.44 -16.61 -25.09
CA PHE A 553 -22.55 -15.36 -24.35
C PHE A 553 -23.42 -15.51 -23.11
N PHE A 554 -22.93 -15.02 -21.97
CA PHE A 554 -23.69 -14.92 -20.73
C PHE A 554 -24.00 -13.45 -20.43
N LEU A 555 -25.27 -13.15 -20.16
CA LEU A 555 -25.70 -11.81 -19.76
C LEU A 555 -25.88 -11.75 -18.24
N PRO A 556 -25.22 -10.82 -17.54
CA PRO A 556 -25.40 -10.64 -16.11
C PRO A 556 -26.75 -9.97 -15.79
N GLN A 557 -27.28 -10.25 -14.60
CA GLN A 557 -28.53 -9.62 -14.13
C GLN A 557 -28.39 -8.11 -13.91
N ARG A 558 -27.20 -7.65 -13.50
CA ARG A 558 -26.87 -6.24 -13.39
C ARG A 558 -25.98 -5.87 -14.59
N PRO A 559 -26.32 -4.83 -15.37
CA PRO A 559 -25.50 -4.43 -16.50
C PRO A 559 -24.12 -4.00 -15.99
N TYR A 560 -23.07 -4.45 -16.68
CA TYR A 560 -21.69 -4.05 -16.42
C TYR A 560 -21.28 -3.00 -17.45
N MET A 561 -20.80 -1.86 -16.96
CA MET A 561 -20.23 -0.78 -17.78
C MET A 561 -18.74 -0.70 -17.49
N ASN A 562 -17.92 -0.86 -18.52
CA ASN A 562 -16.49 -0.71 -18.46
C ASN A 562 -16.09 0.75 -18.21
N LEU A 563 -14.87 0.94 -17.71
CA LEU A 563 -14.26 2.26 -17.62
C LEU A 563 -13.59 2.55 -18.97
N GLY A 564 -14.29 3.26 -19.85
CA GLY A 564 -13.80 3.53 -21.21
C GLY A 564 -14.77 4.37 -22.04
N THR A 565 -14.48 4.47 -23.33
CA THR A 565 -15.38 5.09 -24.30
C THR A 565 -16.58 4.18 -24.57
N LEU A 566 -17.68 4.76 -25.07
CA LEU A 566 -18.82 3.99 -25.54
C LEU A 566 -18.43 2.95 -26.60
N SER A 567 -17.49 3.29 -27.50
CA SER A 567 -16.97 2.34 -28.48
C SER A 567 -16.31 1.13 -27.83
N ARG A 568 -15.51 1.32 -26.77
CA ARG A 568 -14.97 0.20 -25.99
C ARG A 568 -16.09 -0.58 -25.33
N GLN A 569 -17.06 0.08 -24.70
CA GLN A 569 -18.20 -0.62 -24.08
C GLN A 569 -18.94 -1.53 -25.06
N LEU A 570 -19.17 -1.08 -26.30
CA LEU A 570 -19.84 -1.87 -27.35
C LEU A 570 -18.99 -3.04 -27.87
N LEU A 571 -17.66 -2.91 -27.80
CA LEU A 571 -16.72 -3.94 -28.24
C LEU A 571 -16.24 -4.85 -27.10
N TYR A 572 -16.83 -4.78 -25.90
CA TYR A 572 -16.50 -5.73 -24.83
C TYR A 572 -17.05 -7.11 -25.17
N PRO A 573 -16.30 -8.22 -25.07
CA PRO A 573 -14.91 -8.38 -24.60
C PRO A 573 -13.84 -8.49 -25.71
N SER A 574 -14.15 -8.16 -26.96
CA SER A 574 -13.32 -8.45 -28.15
C SER A 574 -12.26 -7.40 -28.51
N TRP A 575 -12.26 -6.20 -27.92
CA TRP A 575 -11.31 -5.13 -28.33
C TRP A 575 -9.83 -5.42 -28.01
N ALA A 576 -9.51 -6.46 -27.25
CA ALA A 576 -8.16 -6.72 -26.75
C ALA A 576 -7.20 -7.32 -27.79
N GLU A 577 -7.65 -7.62 -29.01
CA GLU A 577 -6.85 -8.36 -30.01
C GLU A 577 -5.72 -7.55 -30.68
N ASP A 578 -5.52 -6.26 -30.37
CA ASP A 578 -4.53 -5.39 -31.04
C ASP A 578 -3.52 -4.64 -30.15
N VAL A 579 -3.19 -5.13 -28.93
CA VAL A 579 -2.15 -4.49 -28.10
C VAL A 579 -0.88 -5.33 -28.06
N ALA A 580 0.03 -5.08 -29.02
CA ALA A 580 1.44 -5.44 -28.88
C ALA A 580 2.02 -4.79 -27.61
N PRO A 581 2.94 -5.46 -26.86
CA PRO A 581 3.39 -4.98 -25.56
C PRO A 581 4.31 -3.76 -25.71
N ALA A 582 3.74 -2.56 -25.57
CA ALA A 582 4.49 -1.30 -25.50
C ALA A 582 5.23 -1.09 -24.16
N LEU A 583 5.19 -2.06 -23.24
CA LEU A 583 5.76 -1.95 -21.89
C LEU A 583 7.25 -2.33 -21.79
N ASN A 584 7.87 -2.86 -22.84
CA ASN A 584 9.30 -3.22 -22.82
C ASN A 584 10.26 -2.05 -23.14
N ASN A 585 9.76 -0.86 -23.50
CA ASN A 585 10.60 0.25 -23.98
C ASN A 585 10.78 1.42 -23.01
N LEU A 586 10.43 1.26 -21.73
CA LEU A 586 10.84 2.24 -20.71
C LEU A 586 12.22 1.86 -20.18
N GLU A 587 13.26 2.11 -20.99
CA GLU A 587 14.61 2.26 -20.46
C GLU A 587 14.63 3.45 -19.48
N PRO A 588 15.24 3.32 -18.28
CA PRO A 588 15.41 4.44 -17.37
C PRO A 588 16.33 5.50 -18.02
N PRO A 589 16.11 6.80 -17.78
CA PRO A 589 16.93 7.85 -18.38
C PRO A 589 18.33 7.80 -17.77
N GLY A 590 19.30 7.25 -18.52
CA GLY A 590 20.70 7.23 -18.08
C GLY A 590 21.56 6.11 -18.67
N SER A 591 21.76 6.08 -19.98
CA SER A 591 22.89 5.38 -20.60
C SER A 591 23.37 6.15 -21.84
N PRO A 592 24.69 6.23 -22.10
CA PRO A 592 25.24 7.11 -23.12
C PRO A 592 24.92 6.58 -24.52
N VAL A 593 24.45 7.50 -25.37
CA VAL A 593 24.18 7.26 -26.79
C VAL A 593 25.45 6.72 -27.46
N ARG A 594 25.40 5.45 -27.88
CA ARG A 594 26.39 4.87 -28.79
C ARG A 594 26.01 5.30 -30.20
N ALA A 595 26.80 6.22 -30.75
CA ALA A 595 26.66 6.61 -32.16
C ALA A 595 27.11 5.43 -33.03
N ASP A 596 26.20 4.91 -33.86
CA ASP A 596 26.56 4.09 -35.01
C ASP A 596 26.12 4.79 -36.30
N GLN A 597 27.12 5.05 -37.13
CA GLN A 597 26.99 5.39 -38.53
C GLN A 597 26.71 4.11 -39.33
N SER A 598 25.66 4.07 -40.15
CA SER A 598 25.77 3.72 -41.59
C SER A 598 24.41 3.68 -42.30
N SER A 599 24.32 4.54 -43.32
CA SER A 599 23.84 4.29 -44.68
C SER A 599 22.61 3.41 -44.94
N GLY A 600 21.62 3.97 -45.66
CA GLY A 600 20.74 3.17 -46.53
C GLY A 600 19.39 3.78 -46.83
N ASN A 601 19.28 4.44 -47.99
CA ASN A 601 18.06 4.87 -48.69
C ASN A 601 16.81 4.00 -48.45
N ASN A 602 15.66 4.63 -48.21
CA ASN A 602 14.58 4.65 -49.21
C ASN A 602 13.45 5.62 -48.81
N ILE A 603 13.17 6.54 -49.74
CA ILE A 603 12.09 7.50 -49.71
C ILE A 603 10.86 6.81 -50.33
N HIS A 604 9.78 6.69 -49.57
CA HIS A 604 8.43 6.65 -50.17
C HIS A 604 7.47 7.51 -49.34
N LYS A 605 7.05 8.61 -49.97
CA LYS A 605 6.00 9.52 -49.52
C LYS A 605 4.65 8.81 -49.54
N HIS A 606 3.90 8.88 -48.44
CA HIS A 606 2.44 8.84 -48.49
C HIS A 606 1.86 10.00 -47.67
N ARG A 607 1.03 10.79 -48.36
CA ARG A 607 0.24 11.93 -47.88
C ARG A 607 -1.01 11.40 -47.15
N PRO A 608 -1.52 12.05 -46.09
CA PRO A 608 -2.81 11.68 -45.50
C PRO A 608 -3.98 12.18 -46.36
N PRO A 609 -5.14 11.52 -46.34
CA PRO A 609 -6.35 12.06 -46.96
C PRO A 609 -7.03 13.05 -45.99
N GLU A 610 -7.53 14.13 -46.59
CA GLU A 610 -8.38 15.15 -45.98
C GLU A 610 -9.79 14.60 -45.73
N ASP A 611 -10.40 15.06 -44.64
CA ASP A 611 -11.84 14.92 -44.35
C ASP A 611 -12.70 15.53 -45.47
N PRO A 612 -13.95 15.06 -45.61
CA PRO A 612 -15.01 16.05 -45.72
C PRO A 612 -16.29 15.72 -44.91
N LEU A 613 -16.73 16.76 -44.20
CA LEU A 613 -18.10 17.15 -43.81
C LEU A 613 -18.93 16.26 -42.88
#